data_AF-A0A369QCX4-F1
#
_entry.id   AF-A0A369QCX4-F1
#
_cell.length_a   1.000
_cell.length_b   1.000
_cell.length_c   1.000
_cell.angle_alpha   90.00
_cell.angle_beta   90.00
_cell.angle_gamma   90.00
#
_symmetry.space_group_name_H-M   'P 1'
#
loop_
_entity.id
_entity.type
_entity.pdbx_description
1 polymer ?
#
loop_
_entity_poly.entity_id
_entity_poly.type
_entity_poly.pdbx_seq_one_letter_code
_entity_poly.pdbx_strand_id
1 'polypeptide(L)'
;MKFVIIRFLAALRDGFALWWLAPLVPLIVVIPEFVQHIAEIELGMFASAAAFSELAQDPTRLMFGSLKLIGLLLAILAALRFFGAREQGLPWWNLHGVLWGRLLVSLVLLGLAGVPGMVMGESFGTLPRQLVDIVLTIATLPLLTWLVSAIIGDREMTFARIWTAGWLPALRIAVFMAVVFAPLQLLHMALHDWALGAASWLVWALMVFDAAVVGLMATMVGSAAYHGYSKVLPTLPLSREQTA
;
A
#
# COMPACT_ATOMS: atom_id res chain seq x y z
N MET A 1 9.06 4.64 23.43
CA MET A 1 9.98 4.62 22.27
C MET A 1 10.45 3.22 21.89
N LYS A 2 11.08 2.44 22.79
CA LYS A 2 11.58 1.08 22.53
C LYS A 2 10.57 0.14 21.83
N PHE A 3 9.33 0.10 22.31
CA PHE A 3 8.27 -0.74 21.71
C PHE A 3 7.88 -0.34 20.28
N VAL A 4 7.89 0.95 19.96
CA VAL A 4 7.56 1.44 18.61
C VAL A 4 8.66 1.03 17.62
N ILE A 5 9.93 1.16 18.01
CA ILE A 5 11.07 0.74 17.19
C ILE A 5 11.03 -0.77 16.95
N ILE A 6 10.77 -1.59 17.97
CA ILE A 6 10.67 -3.04 17.82
C ILE A 6 9.56 -3.42 16.81
N ARG A 7 8.40 -2.78 16.90
CA ARG A 7 7.29 -3.00 15.94
C ARG A 7 7.66 -2.57 14.53
N PHE A 8 8.34 -1.45 14.38
CA PHE A 8 8.77 -0.96 13.07
C PHE A 8 9.80 -1.91 12.43
N LEU A 9 10.79 -2.37 13.20
CA LEU A 9 11.77 -3.35 12.73
C LEU A 9 11.11 -4.69 12.37
N ALA A 10 10.09 -5.11 13.12
CA ALA A 10 9.28 -6.28 12.77
C ALA A 10 8.52 -6.06 11.46
N ALA A 11 7.96 -4.86 11.23
CA ALA A 11 7.31 -4.53 9.96
C ALA A 11 8.26 -4.68 8.77
N LEU A 12 9.50 -4.17 8.88
CA LEU A 12 10.53 -4.32 7.84
C LEU A 12 10.89 -5.79 7.59
N ARG A 13 11.23 -6.52 8.67
CA ARG A 13 11.58 -7.95 8.59
C ARG A 13 10.46 -8.76 7.94
N ASP A 14 9.23 -8.57 8.41
CA ASP A 14 8.08 -9.36 7.99
C ASP A 14 7.62 -9.00 6.58
N GLY A 15 7.77 -7.73 6.17
CA GLY A 15 7.52 -7.28 4.80
C GLY A 15 8.46 -7.95 3.80
N PHE A 16 9.74 -8.13 4.14
CA PHE A 16 10.66 -8.95 3.33
C PHE A 16 10.31 -10.43 3.39
N ALA A 17 9.98 -10.97 4.57
CA ALA A 17 9.72 -12.39 4.73
C ALA A 17 8.52 -12.90 3.91
N LEU A 18 7.53 -12.04 3.59
CA LEU A 18 6.39 -12.41 2.75
C LEU A 18 6.79 -12.94 1.36
N TRP A 19 7.92 -12.50 0.81
CA TRP A 19 8.43 -13.01 -0.46
C TRP A 19 8.80 -14.50 -0.41
N TRP A 20 9.10 -15.03 0.77
CA TRP A 20 9.41 -16.44 0.98
C TRP A 20 8.22 -17.22 1.56
N LEU A 21 7.43 -16.58 2.42
CA LEU A 21 6.33 -17.25 3.13
C LEU A 21 5.02 -17.27 2.34
N ALA A 22 4.79 -16.26 1.51
CA ALA A 22 3.60 -16.13 0.68
C ALA A 22 3.96 -15.43 -0.65
N PRO A 23 4.79 -16.04 -1.52
CA PRO A 23 5.28 -15.41 -2.74
C PRO A 23 4.17 -14.96 -3.70
N LEU A 24 2.98 -15.56 -3.62
CA LEU A 24 1.83 -15.13 -4.40
C LEU A 24 1.38 -13.70 -4.05
N VAL A 25 1.60 -13.23 -2.82
CA VAL A 25 1.19 -11.89 -2.37
C VAL A 25 1.91 -10.77 -3.15
N PRO A 26 3.26 -10.67 -3.17
CA PRO A 26 3.92 -9.66 -3.99
C PRO A 26 3.64 -9.86 -5.49
N LEU A 27 3.50 -11.10 -5.97
CA LEU A 27 3.21 -11.38 -7.39
C LEU A 27 1.89 -10.79 -7.89
N ILE A 28 0.91 -10.53 -7.01
CA ILE A 28 -0.36 -9.85 -7.37
C ILE A 28 -0.10 -8.49 -8.02
N VAL A 29 0.96 -7.76 -7.62
CA VAL A 29 1.30 -6.44 -8.19
C VAL A 29 2.53 -6.49 -9.10
N VAL A 30 3.51 -7.35 -8.84
CA VAL A 30 4.72 -7.47 -9.68
C VAL A 30 4.35 -7.79 -11.13
N ILE A 31 3.38 -8.70 -11.34
CA ILE A 31 2.95 -9.10 -12.68
C ILE A 31 2.30 -7.94 -13.45
N PRO A 32 1.24 -7.27 -12.95
CA PRO A 32 0.63 -6.16 -13.68
C PRO A 32 1.59 -4.97 -13.86
N GLU A 33 2.49 -4.70 -12.91
CA GLU A 33 3.51 -3.66 -13.07
C GLU A 33 4.49 -3.99 -14.20
N PHE A 34 4.99 -5.23 -14.25
CA PHE A 34 5.87 -5.65 -15.32
C PHE A 34 5.17 -5.63 -16.68
N VAL A 35 3.90 -6.00 -16.75
CA VAL A 35 3.09 -5.89 -17.99
C VAL A 35 2.92 -4.44 -18.42
N GLN A 36 2.71 -3.51 -17.47
CA GLN A 36 2.72 -2.08 -17.79
C GLN A 36 4.06 -1.67 -18.39
N HIS A 37 5.19 -2.04 -17.79
CA HIS A 37 6.50 -1.68 -18.33
C HIS A 37 6.77 -2.27 -19.71
N ILE A 38 6.31 -3.49 -20.00
CA ILE A 38 6.38 -4.04 -21.36
C ILE A 38 5.67 -3.09 -22.33
N ALA A 39 4.45 -2.65 -22.01
CA ALA A 39 3.73 -1.69 -22.84
C ALA A 39 4.48 -0.34 -22.97
N GLU A 40 5.04 0.19 -21.89
CA GLU A 40 5.82 1.44 -21.91
C GLU A 40 7.09 1.33 -22.79
N ILE A 41 7.77 0.17 -22.77
CA ILE A 41 8.93 -0.11 -23.62
C ILE A 41 8.52 -0.20 -25.09
N GLU A 42 7.46 -0.95 -25.41
CA GLU A 42 6.96 -1.12 -26.78
C GLU A 42 6.41 0.19 -27.37
N LEU A 43 5.84 1.06 -26.53
CA LEU A 43 5.44 2.42 -26.92
C LEU A 43 6.64 3.34 -27.17
N GLY A 44 7.84 2.96 -26.77
CA GLY A 44 9.04 3.79 -26.90
C GLY A 44 9.14 4.90 -25.85
N MET A 45 8.42 4.79 -24.72
CA MET A 45 8.41 5.82 -23.68
C MET A 45 9.80 6.10 -23.08
N PHE A 46 10.67 5.09 -23.03
CA PHE A 46 12.02 5.22 -22.49
C PHE A 46 13.05 5.77 -23.48
N ALA A 47 12.65 6.14 -24.70
CA ALA A 47 13.57 6.72 -25.68
C ALA A 47 14.12 8.09 -25.25
N SER A 48 13.30 8.90 -24.55
CA SER A 48 13.69 10.20 -24.02
C SER A 48 12.67 10.71 -23.00
N ALA A 49 13.05 11.71 -22.21
CA ALA A 49 12.12 12.40 -21.30
C ALA A 49 10.92 13.04 -22.04
N ALA A 50 11.13 13.51 -23.28
CA ALA A 50 10.06 14.08 -24.11
C ALA A 50 9.04 13.01 -24.51
N ALA A 51 9.52 11.85 -25.00
CA ALA A 51 8.66 10.72 -25.35
C ALA A 51 7.89 10.20 -24.14
N PHE A 52 8.54 10.11 -22.98
CA PHE A 52 7.89 9.69 -21.74
C PHE A 52 6.72 10.61 -21.34
N SER A 53 6.90 11.92 -21.50
CA SER A 53 5.86 12.92 -21.21
C SER A 53 4.71 12.87 -22.23
N GLU A 54 5.04 12.80 -23.52
CA GLU A 54 4.07 12.78 -24.62
C GLU A 54 3.15 11.55 -24.54
N LEU A 55 3.72 10.39 -24.25
CA LEU A 55 3.02 9.10 -24.20
C LEU A 55 2.43 8.79 -22.82
N ALA A 56 2.58 9.69 -21.84
CA ALA A 56 2.03 9.47 -20.49
C ALA A 56 0.50 9.30 -20.48
N GLN A 57 -0.22 9.85 -21.47
CA GLN A 57 -1.67 9.73 -21.57
C GLN A 57 -2.12 8.64 -22.56
N ASP A 58 -1.21 7.79 -23.04
CA ASP A 58 -1.57 6.71 -23.94
C ASP A 58 -2.61 5.77 -23.29
N PRO A 59 -3.73 5.45 -23.97
CA PRO A 59 -4.79 4.62 -23.41
C PRO A 59 -4.32 3.23 -22.95
N THR A 60 -3.36 2.63 -23.66
CA THR A 60 -2.80 1.31 -23.33
C THR A 60 -2.02 1.40 -22.02
N ARG A 61 -1.18 2.44 -21.88
CA ARG A 61 -0.46 2.74 -20.64
C ARG A 61 -1.43 2.96 -19.48
N LEU A 62 -2.47 3.76 -19.66
CA LEU A 62 -3.45 4.06 -18.61
C LEU A 62 -4.25 2.82 -18.17
N MET A 63 -4.58 1.93 -19.10
CA MET A 63 -5.24 0.66 -18.79
C MET A 63 -4.36 -0.21 -17.89
N PHE A 64 -3.10 -0.43 -18.27
CA PHE A 64 -2.17 -1.22 -17.45
C PHE A 64 -1.80 -0.52 -16.13
N GLY A 65 -1.69 0.81 -16.13
CA GLY A 65 -1.56 1.60 -14.91
C GLY A 65 -2.72 1.42 -13.94
N SER A 66 -3.94 1.31 -14.44
CA SER A 66 -5.11 1.01 -13.61
C SER A 66 -5.04 -0.41 -13.01
N LEU A 67 -4.61 -1.39 -13.81
CA LEU A 67 -4.41 -2.77 -13.33
C LEU A 67 -3.30 -2.86 -12.27
N LYS A 68 -2.18 -2.14 -12.45
CA LYS A 68 -1.13 -1.98 -11.43
C LYS A 68 -1.71 -1.45 -10.13
N LEU A 69 -2.48 -0.36 -10.17
CA LEU A 69 -3.02 0.26 -8.95
C LEU A 69 -4.00 -0.67 -8.21
N ILE A 70 -4.85 -1.40 -8.94
CA ILE A 70 -5.72 -2.43 -8.36
C ILE A 70 -4.88 -3.56 -7.74
N GLY A 71 -3.88 -4.05 -8.47
CA GLY A 71 -2.96 -5.08 -8.00
C GLY A 71 -2.21 -4.65 -6.73
N LEU A 72 -1.72 -3.41 -6.68
CA LEU A 72 -1.04 -2.83 -5.51
C LEU A 72 -1.95 -2.83 -4.29
N LEU A 73 -3.19 -2.34 -4.44
CA LEU A 73 -4.16 -2.34 -3.36
C LEU A 73 -4.45 -3.77 -2.87
N LEU A 74 -4.70 -4.71 -3.78
CA LEU A 74 -4.97 -6.11 -3.43
C LEU A 74 -3.78 -6.78 -2.74
N ALA A 75 -2.56 -6.52 -3.20
CA ALA A 75 -1.34 -7.04 -2.60
C ALA A 75 -1.11 -6.49 -1.18
N ILE A 76 -1.37 -5.19 -0.95
CA ILE A 76 -1.32 -4.58 0.38
C ILE A 76 -2.34 -5.24 1.32
N LEU A 77 -3.58 -5.42 0.86
CA LEU A 77 -4.65 -6.05 1.66
C LEU A 77 -4.35 -7.53 1.94
N ALA A 78 -3.78 -8.26 0.97
CA ALA A 78 -3.37 -9.65 1.13
C ALA A 78 -2.20 -9.80 2.12
N ALA A 79 -1.21 -8.90 2.05
CA ALA A 79 -0.10 -8.85 3.00
C ALA A 79 -0.60 -8.58 4.43
N LEU A 80 -1.53 -7.63 4.59
CA LEU A 80 -2.18 -7.36 5.86
C LEU A 80 -2.98 -8.58 6.36
N ARG A 81 -3.76 -9.20 5.48
CA ARG A 81 -4.56 -10.39 5.80
C ARG A 81 -3.70 -11.57 6.21
N PHE A 82 -2.53 -11.77 5.59
CA PHE A 82 -1.60 -12.84 5.95
C PHE A 82 -1.30 -12.86 7.44
N PHE A 83 -0.96 -11.71 8.02
CA PHE A 83 -0.66 -11.63 9.44
C PHE A 83 -1.90 -11.80 10.32
N GLY A 84 -3.02 -11.19 9.95
CA GLY A 84 -4.28 -11.36 10.68
C GLY A 84 -4.84 -12.79 10.65
N ALA A 85 -4.64 -13.52 9.54
CA ALA A 85 -5.03 -14.92 9.41
C ALA A 85 -4.18 -15.80 10.31
N ARG A 86 -2.87 -15.53 10.34
CA ARG A 86 -1.92 -16.25 11.18
C ARG A 86 -2.21 -16.08 12.67
N GLU A 87 -2.56 -14.88 13.14
CA GLU A 87 -3.00 -14.68 14.54
C GLU A 87 -4.22 -15.54 14.90
N GLN A 88 -5.02 -15.93 13.91
CA GLN A 88 -6.19 -16.80 14.06
C GLN A 88 -5.90 -18.28 13.80
N GLY A 89 -4.65 -18.65 13.47
CA GLY A 89 -4.30 -20.01 13.04
C GLY A 89 -4.93 -20.42 11.72
N LEU A 90 -5.24 -19.46 10.84
CA LEU A 90 -5.86 -19.68 9.54
C LEU A 90 -4.85 -19.47 8.40
N PRO A 91 -5.02 -20.15 7.25
CA PRO A 91 -4.27 -19.83 6.04
C PRO A 91 -4.52 -18.40 5.57
N TRP A 92 -3.52 -17.76 4.96
CA TRP A 92 -3.61 -16.34 4.58
C TRP A 92 -4.68 -16.04 3.52
N TRP A 93 -4.99 -17.01 2.66
CA TRP A 93 -6.06 -16.90 1.66
C TRP A 93 -7.46 -17.09 2.26
N ASN A 94 -7.57 -17.47 3.53
CA ASN A 94 -8.87 -17.63 4.18
C ASN A 94 -9.47 -16.26 4.51
N LEU A 95 -10.68 -15.98 4.02
CA LEU A 95 -11.36 -14.69 4.20
C LEU A 95 -12.45 -14.72 5.28
N HIS A 96 -12.67 -15.84 5.97
CA HIS A 96 -13.76 -16.04 6.95
C HIS A 96 -13.71 -15.06 8.14
N GLY A 97 -12.51 -14.53 8.47
CA GLY A 97 -12.33 -13.53 9.53
C GLY A 97 -12.55 -12.08 9.09
N VAL A 98 -12.61 -11.79 7.79
CA VAL A 98 -12.70 -10.42 7.27
C VAL A 98 -14.08 -9.84 7.55
N LEU A 99 -14.10 -8.64 8.13
CA LEU A 99 -15.33 -7.90 8.43
C LEU A 99 -15.74 -7.04 7.23
N TRP A 100 -16.20 -7.68 6.14
CA TRP A 100 -16.49 -7.05 4.85
C TRP A 100 -17.33 -5.78 4.92
N GLY A 101 -18.39 -5.76 5.72
CA GLY A 101 -19.21 -4.56 5.91
C GLY A 101 -18.40 -3.38 6.48
N ARG A 102 -17.53 -3.63 7.46
CA ARG A 102 -16.66 -2.59 8.04
C ARG A 102 -15.60 -2.15 7.03
N LEU A 103 -15.02 -3.09 6.29
CA LEU A 103 -14.04 -2.79 5.23
C LEU A 103 -14.65 -1.86 4.18
N LEU A 104 -15.79 -2.23 3.62
CA LEU A 104 -16.48 -1.45 2.59
C LEU A 104 -16.88 -0.06 3.10
N VAL A 105 -17.46 0.04 4.29
CA VAL A 105 -17.82 1.33 4.87
C VAL A 105 -16.58 2.19 5.13
N SER A 106 -15.47 1.61 5.60
CA SER A 106 -14.22 2.35 5.83
C SER A 106 -13.66 2.91 4.52
N LEU A 107 -13.64 2.11 3.46
CA LEU A 107 -13.21 2.53 2.13
C LEU A 107 -14.10 3.65 1.57
N VAL A 108 -15.42 3.50 1.68
CA VAL A 108 -16.37 4.54 1.24
C VAL A 108 -16.16 5.84 2.01
N LEU A 109 -16.05 5.79 3.33
CA LEU A 109 -15.86 7.00 4.15
C LEU A 109 -14.50 7.67 3.88
N LEU A 110 -13.43 6.90 3.69
CA LEU A 110 -12.12 7.43 3.29
C LEU A 110 -12.17 8.08 1.90
N GLY A 111 -12.86 7.45 0.94
CA GLY A 111 -13.07 8.03 -0.39
C GLY A 111 -13.90 9.32 -0.34
N LEU A 112 -14.98 9.33 0.42
CA LEU A 112 -15.84 10.50 0.62
C LEU A 112 -15.11 11.66 1.30
N ALA A 113 -14.09 11.39 2.13
CA ALA A 113 -13.27 12.42 2.76
C ALA A 113 -12.51 13.29 1.73
N GLY A 114 -12.22 12.74 0.54
CA GLY A 114 -11.58 13.48 -0.55
C GLY A 114 -12.53 14.28 -1.44
N VAL A 115 -13.85 14.08 -1.32
CA VAL A 115 -14.85 14.74 -2.19
C VAL A 115 -14.94 16.25 -1.96
N PRO A 116 -14.94 16.78 -0.72
CA PRO A 116 -15.07 18.22 -0.50
C PRO A 116 -14.01 19.04 -1.23
N GLY A 117 -12.75 18.59 -1.23
CA GLY A 117 -11.67 19.22 -2.00
C GLY A 117 -11.89 19.22 -3.51
N MET A 118 -12.69 18.30 -4.06
CA MET A 118 -13.05 18.27 -5.49
C MET A 118 -14.24 19.18 -5.83
N VAL A 119 -15.20 19.30 -4.91
CA VAL A 119 -16.44 20.06 -5.13
C VAL A 119 -16.29 21.55 -4.77
N MET A 120 -15.33 21.88 -3.91
CA MET A 120 -14.96 23.27 -3.63
C MET A 120 -14.33 23.90 -4.89
N GLY A 121 -15.17 24.56 -5.67
CA GLY A 121 -14.76 25.29 -6.87
C GLY A 121 -13.83 26.46 -6.56
N GLU A 122 -13.28 27.08 -7.61
CA GLU A 122 -12.30 28.18 -7.50
C GLU A 122 -12.80 29.36 -6.65
N SER A 123 -14.11 29.52 -6.50
CA SER A 123 -14.78 30.55 -5.70
C SER A 123 -14.43 30.52 -4.21
N PHE A 124 -13.98 29.38 -3.67
CA PHE A 124 -13.63 29.25 -2.25
C PHE A 124 -12.21 29.73 -1.92
N GLY A 125 -11.39 30.04 -2.93
CA GLY A 125 -9.98 30.35 -2.75
C GLY A 125 -9.13 29.12 -2.36
N THR A 126 -7.81 29.24 -2.53
CA THR A 126 -6.88 28.14 -2.35
C THR A 126 -6.68 27.76 -0.88
N LEU A 127 -6.52 28.75 0.00
CA LEU A 127 -6.25 28.51 1.42
C LEU A 127 -7.43 27.81 2.14
N PRO A 128 -8.70 28.24 2.01
CA PRO A 128 -9.82 27.54 2.66
C PRO A 128 -9.96 26.08 2.19
N ARG A 129 -9.78 25.83 0.89
CA ARG A 129 -9.78 24.46 0.32
C ARG A 129 -8.71 23.58 0.97
N GLN A 130 -7.46 24.07 1.05
CA GLN A 130 -6.36 23.34 1.71
C GLN A 130 -6.64 23.07 3.19
N LEU A 131 -7.21 24.04 3.92
CA LEU A 131 -7.57 23.85 5.32
C LEU A 131 -8.63 22.77 5.50
N VAL A 132 -9.64 22.75 4.63
CA VAL A 132 -10.68 21.70 4.61
C VAL A 132 -10.05 20.33 4.36
N ASP A 133 -9.18 20.21 3.37
CA ASP A 133 -8.49 18.96 3.05
C ASP A 133 -7.63 18.47 4.23
N ILE A 134 -6.88 19.37 4.89
CA ILE A 134 -6.09 19.05 6.09
C ILE A 134 -6.98 18.57 7.23
N VAL A 135 -8.06 19.31 7.52
CA VAL A 135 -8.97 18.97 8.61
C VAL A 135 -9.65 17.64 8.34
N LEU A 136 -10.13 17.38 7.13
CA LEU A 136 -10.76 16.11 6.76
C LEU A 136 -9.76 14.95 6.77
N THR A 137 -8.53 15.17 6.30
CA THR A 137 -7.46 14.16 6.37
C THR A 137 -7.18 13.75 7.81
N ILE A 138 -7.01 14.73 8.71
CA ILE A 138 -6.78 14.46 10.14
C ILE A 138 -8.01 13.81 10.77
N ALA A 139 -9.20 14.36 10.52
CA ALA A 139 -10.45 13.88 11.08
C ALA A 139 -10.78 12.45 10.62
N THR A 140 -10.28 11.99 9.47
CA THR A 140 -10.55 10.64 8.97
C THR A 140 -9.46 9.62 9.32
N LEU A 141 -8.35 10.03 9.95
CA LEU A 141 -7.27 9.10 10.34
C LEU A 141 -7.77 7.87 11.11
N PRO A 142 -8.70 7.96 12.09
CA PRO A 142 -9.22 6.77 12.79
C PRO A 142 -9.89 5.73 11.89
N LEU A 143 -10.36 6.10 10.69
CA LEU A 143 -10.91 5.15 9.72
C LEU A 143 -9.83 4.19 9.18
N LEU A 144 -8.54 4.58 9.18
CA LEU A 144 -7.44 3.66 8.87
C LEU A 144 -7.38 2.51 9.88
N THR A 145 -7.56 2.80 11.17
CA THR A 145 -7.63 1.77 12.22
C THR A 145 -8.82 0.84 11.98
N TRP A 146 -9.95 1.36 11.52
CA TRP A 146 -11.14 0.56 11.24
C TRP A 146 -10.98 -0.33 10.00
N LEU A 147 -10.38 0.20 8.95
CA LEU A 147 -10.03 -0.54 7.74
C LEU A 147 -9.11 -1.70 8.08
N VAL A 148 -8.04 -1.42 8.84
CA VAL A 148 -7.06 -2.45 9.22
C VAL A 148 -7.68 -3.49 10.16
N SER A 149 -8.47 -3.07 11.15
CA SER A 149 -9.17 -3.99 12.05
C SER A 149 -10.14 -4.90 11.30
N ALA A 150 -10.79 -4.39 10.24
CA ALA A 150 -11.71 -5.17 9.42
C ALA A 150 -11.01 -6.28 8.63
N ILE A 151 -9.82 -6.02 8.06
CA ILE A 151 -9.03 -7.03 7.35
C ILE A 151 -8.45 -8.06 8.30
N ILE A 152 -7.97 -7.64 9.47
CA ILE A 152 -7.43 -8.54 10.48
C ILE A 152 -8.55 -9.38 11.11
N GLY A 153 -9.76 -8.84 11.24
CA GLY A 153 -10.91 -9.51 11.86
C GLY A 153 -11.16 -9.14 13.33
N ASP A 154 -10.62 -8.00 13.79
CA ASP A 154 -10.82 -7.52 15.16
C ASP A 154 -12.22 -6.93 15.34
N ARG A 155 -13.10 -7.73 15.97
CA ARG A 155 -14.49 -7.35 16.24
C ARG A 155 -14.62 -6.31 17.36
N GLU A 156 -13.64 -6.19 18.25
CA GLU A 156 -13.65 -5.27 19.38
C GLU A 156 -13.50 -3.80 18.96
N MET A 157 -12.91 -3.56 17.78
CA MET A 157 -12.75 -2.22 17.21
C MET A 157 -14.04 -1.78 16.51
N THR A 158 -15.01 -1.33 17.31
CA THR A 158 -16.29 -0.79 16.85
C THR A 158 -16.14 0.63 16.28
N PHE A 159 -17.18 1.12 15.59
CA PHE A 159 -17.20 2.48 15.05
C PHE A 159 -17.06 3.57 16.13
N ALA A 160 -17.64 3.38 17.32
CA ALA A 160 -17.43 4.32 18.42
C ALA A 160 -15.98 4.28 18.95
N ARG A 161 -15.39 3.08 18.99
CA ARG A 161 -14.05 2.85 19.55
C ARG A 161 -12.93 3.44 18.70
N ILE A 162 -13.11 3.55 17.37
CA ILE A 162 -12.10 4.21 16.53
C ILE A 162 -11.91 5.68 16.92
N TRP A 163 -12.97 6.36 17.34
CA TRP A 163 -12.91 7.77 17.74
C TRP A 163 -12.32 7.99 19.13
N THR A 164 -12.42 7.00 20.02
CA THR A 164 -11.90 7.11 21.40
C THR A 164 -10.52 6.48 21.57
N ALA A 165 -10.21 5.41 20.85
CA ALA A 165 -8.98 4.63 21.01
C ALA A 165 -8.24 4.37 19.69
N GLY A 166 -8.82 4.71 18.54
CA GLY A 166 -8.24 4.42 17.22
C GLY A 166 -7.20 5.42 16.74
N TRP A 167 -7.05 6.57 17.40
CA TRP A 167 -6.10 7.63 17.01
C TRP A 167 -4.64 7.19 17.07
N LEU A 168 -4.21 6.58 18.17
CA LEU A 168 -2.82 6.17 18.33
C LEU A 168 -2.43 5.04 17.36
N PRO A 169 -3.25 3.97 17.18
CA PRO A 169 -3.03 3.01 16.09
C PRO A 169 -3.00 3.66 14.71
N ALA A 170 -3.92 4.59 14.41
CA ALA A 170 -3.97 5.27 13.11
C ALA A 170 -2.69 6.06 12.83
N LEU A 171 -2.21 6.82 13.81
CA LEU A 171 -0.96 7.57 13.68
C LEU A 171 0.24 6.64 13.46
N ARG A 172 0.31 5.52 14.18
CA ARG A 172 1.38 4.54 13.99
C ARG A 172 1.32 3.87 12.62
N ILE A 173 0.12 3.47 12.17
CA ILE A 173 -0.12 2.94 10.82
C ILE A 173 0.39 3.95 9.79
N ALA A 174 -0.08 5.19 9.85
CA ALA A 174 0.28 6.25 8.91
C ALA A 174 1.80 6.51 8.88
N VAL A 175 2.44 6.65 10.04
CA VAL A 175 3.88 6.87 10.14
C VAL A 175 4.66 5.67 9.61
N PHE A 176 4.30 4.45 9.98
CA PHE A 176 5.02 3.26 9.50
C PHE A 176 4.87 3.11 7.99
N MET A 177 3.66 3.27 7.45
CA MET A 177 3.41 3.23 6.01
C MET A 177 4.21 4.31 5.29
N ALA A 178 4.20 5.56 5.78
CA ALA A 178 4.95 6.65 5.14
C ALA A 178 6.47 6.38 5.14
N VAL A 179 7.03 5.90 6.25
CA VAL A 179 8.47 5.65 6.37
C VAL A 179 8.93 4.49 5.48
N VAL A 180 8.10 3.46 5.26
CA VAL A 180 8.47 2.37 4.32
C VAL A 180 8.16 2.72 2.87
N PHE A 181 7.06 3.43 2.61
CA PHE A 181 6.61 3.75 1.25
C PHE A 181 7.46 4.82 0.60
N ALA A 182 7.76 5.92 1.29
CA ALA A 182 8.50 7.05 0.72
C ALA A 182 9.86 6.67 0.09
N PRO A 183 10.77 5.95 0.77
CA PRO A 183 12.05 5.59 0.17
C PRO A 183 11.89 4.62 -1.02
N LEU A 184 10.93 3.70 -0.96
CA LEU A 184 10.67 2.78 -2.07
C LEU A 184 10.02 3.50 -3.27
N GLN A 185 9.15 4.47 -3.03
CA GLN A 185 8.58 5.32 -4.07
C GLN A 185 9.65 6.20 -4.72
N LEU A 186 10.61 6.73 -3.94
CA LEU A 186 11.75 7.46 -4.48
C LEU A 186 12.63 6.56 -5.35
N LEU A 187 12.88 5.32 -4.91
CA LEU A 187 13.60 4.33 -5.71
C LEU A 187 12.85 4.00 -7.00
N HIS A 188 11.54 3.76 -6.93
CA HIS A 188 10.68 3.52 -8.08
C HIS A 188 10.79 4.65 -9.13
N MET A 189 10.66 5.90 -8.70
CA MET A 189 10.81 7.06 -9.60
C MET A 189 12.24 7.15 -10.19
N ALA A 190 13.27 6.92 -9.37
CA ALA A 190 14.65 6.96 -9.83
C ALA A 190 14.95 5.87 -10.87
N LEU A 191 14.35 4.69 -10.75
CA LEU A 191 14.52 3.60 -11.73
C LEU A 191 13.94 3.97 -13.11
N HIS A 192 12.79 4.64 -13.14
CA HIS A 192 12.24 5.21 -14.37
C HIS A 192 13.19 6.27 -14.96
N ASP A 193 13.68 7.20 -14.14
CA ASP A 193 14.59 8.26 -14.59
C ASP A 193 15.90 7.68 -15.16
N TRP A 194 16.46 6.65 -14.53
CA TRP A 194 17.67 5.97 -15.01
C TRP A 194 17.45 5.16 -16.30
N ALA A 195 16.21 4.76 -16.59
CA ALA A 195 15.87 4.05 -17.81
C ALA A 195 15.75 4.97 -19.03
N LEU A 196 15.55 6.28 -18.84
CA LEU A 196 15.40 7.24 -19.93
C LEU A 196 16.69 7.34 -20.77
N GLY A 197 16.59 7.01 -22.06
CA GLY A 197 17.70 7.04 -23.01
C GLY A 197 18.75 5.94 -22.79
N ALA A 198 18.49 4.98 -21.88
CA ALA A 198 19.39 3.87 -21.63
C ALA A 198 19.39 2.85 -22.78
N ALA A 199 20.42 2.00 -22.83
CA ALA A 199 20.43 0.86 -23.74
C ALA A 199 19.28 -0.11 -23.45
N SER A 200 18.70 -0.73 -24.48
CA SER A 200 17.50 -1.57 -24.36
C SER A 200 17.61 -2.66 -23.27
N TRP A 201 18.73 -3.39 -23.21
CA TRP A 201 18.92 -4.43 -22.18
C TRP A 201 18.90 -3.86 -20.74
N LEU A 202 19.37 -2.63 -20.56
CA LEU A 202 19.38 -1.96 -19.26
C LEU A 202 17.98 -1.47 -18.89
N VAL A 203 17.20 -0.96 -19.85
CA VAL A 203 15.79 -0.62 -19.65
C VAL A 203 15.02 -1.86 -19.15
N TRP A 204 15.16 -3.00 -19.82
CA TRP A 204 14.52 -4.25 -19.39
C TRP A 204 14.94 -4.66 -17.98
N ALA A 205 16.25 -4.61 -17.67
CA ALA A 205 16.74 -4.96 -16.34
C ALA A 205 16.20 -4.03 -15.24
N LEU A 206 16.16 -2.72 -15.50
CA LEU A 206 15.62 -1.72 -14.57
C LEU A 206 14.12 -1.92 -14.35
N MET A 207 13.35 -2.21 -15.40
CA MET A 207 11.89 -2.40 -15.29
C MET A 207 11.50 -3.73 -14.63
N VAL A 208 12.28 -4.80 -14.81
CA VAL A 208 12.10 -6.02 -14.01
C VAL A 208 12.36 -5.74 -12.52
N PHE A 209 13.44 -5.00 -12.22
CA PHE A 209 13.76 -4.63 -10.85
C PHE A 209 12.72 -3.70 -10.24
N ASP A 210 12.23 -2.73 -11.01
CA ASP A 210 11.18 -1.80 -10.60
C ASP A 210 9.88 -2.51 -10.24
N ALA A 211 9.43 -3.46 -11.08
CA ALA A 211 8.29 -4.30 -10.77
C ALA A 211 8.45 -5.04 -9.44
N ALA A 212 9.66 -5.53 -9.13
CA ALA A 212 9.96 -6.13 -7.84
C ALA A 212 9.94 -5.11 -6.69
N VAL A 213 10.40 -3.87 -6.90
CA VAL A 213 10.30 -2.77 -5.93
C VAL A 213 8.84 -2.45 -5.60
N VAL A 214 7.94 -2.45 -6.59
CA VAL A 214 6.50 -2.25 -6.35
C VAL A 214 5.90 -3.43 -5.56
N GLY A 215 6.33 -4.66 -5.83
CA GLY A 215 6.01 -5.83 -4.99
C GLY A 215 6.45 -5.64 -3.53
N LEU A 216 7.65 -5.10 -3.32
CA LEU A 216 8.21 -4.83 -2.00
C LEU A 216 7.46 -3.70 -1.29
N MET A 217 7.04 -2.66 -2.02
CA MET A 217 6.17 -1.61 -1.51
C MET A 217 4.89 -2.20 -0.94
N ALA A 218 4.23 -3.09 -1.69
CA ALA A 218 2.99 -3.71 -1.25
C ALA A 218 3.17 -4.52 0.04
N THR A 219 4.19 -5.39 0.10
CA THR A 219 4.43 -6.23 1.28
C THR A 219 4.86 -5.41 2.49
N MET A 220 5.68 -4.37 2.30
CA MET A 220 6.10 -3.46 3.37
C MET A 220 4.95 -2.63 3.92
N VAL A 221 4.09 -2.09 3.06
CA VAL A 221 2.94 -1.29 3.46
C VAL A 221 1.92 -2.16 4.21
N GLY A 222 1.61 -3.36 3.72
CA GLY A 222 0.70 -4.28 4.42
C GLY A 222 1.24 -4.71 5.79
N SER A 223 2.54 -5.01 5.87
CA SER A 223 3.23 -5.33 7.13
C SER A 223 3.26 -4.13 8.10
N ALA A 224 3.55 -2.93 7.60
CA ALA A 224 3.53 -1.69 8.36
C ALA A 224 2.14 -1.39 8.95
N ALA A 225 1.08 -1.57 8.15
CA ALA A 225 -0.30 -1.41 8.60
C ALA A 225 -0.65 -2.40 9.71
N TYR A 226 -0.28 -3.68 9.55
CA TYR A 226 -0.49 -4.70 10.57
C TYR A 226 0.23 -4.36 11.89
N HIS A 227 1.52 -4.08 11.85
CA HIS A 227 2.32 -3.82 13.06
C HIS A 227 2.01 -2.47 13.73
N GLY A 228 1.58 -1.48 12.94
CA GLY A 228 1.06 -0.21 13.43
C GLY A 228 -0.26 -0.36 14.17
N TYR A 229 -1.09 -1.33 13.74
CA TYR A 229 -2.35 -1.69 14.40
C TYR A 229 -2.15 -2.59 15.62
N SER A 230 -1.40 -3.68 15.47
CA SER A 230 -1.43 -4.85 16.36
C SER A 230 -1.26 -4.47 17.84
N LYS A 231 -2.01 -5.17 18.69
CA LYS A 231 -1.96 -5.02 20.14
C LYS A 231 -0.84 -5.89 20.76
N VAL A 232 -0.43 -6.95 20.05
CA VAL A 232 0.55 -7.95 20.52
C VAL A 232 1.96 -7.53 20.11
N LEU A 233 2.95 -7.80 20.97
CA LEU A 233 4.35 -7.56 20.62
C LEU A 233 4.86 -8.66 19.68
N PRO A 234 5.71 -8.34 18.69
CA PRO A 234 6.29 -9.36 17.82
C PRO A 234 7.08 -10.39 18.65
N THR A 235 6.76 -11.68 18.49
CA THR A 235 7.57 -12.78 19.03
C THR A 235 8.71 -13.16 18.07
N LEU A 236 9.58 -14.08 18.50
CA LEU A 236 10.75 -14.62 17.80
C LEU A 236 10.50 -14.98 16.30
N PRO A 237 11.56 -15.08 15.46
CA PRO A 237 11.46 -15.10 13.99
C PRO A 237 10.51 -16.16 13.43
N LEU A 238 9.93 -15.83 12.27
CA LEU A 238 8.94 -16.64 11.57
C LEU A 238 9.54 -18.02 11.19
N SER A 239 9.05 -19.11 11.77
CA SER A 239 9.42 -20.47 11.35
C SER A 239 8.53 -20.96 10.19
N ARG A 240 9.08 -21.81 9.30
CA ARG A 240 8.36 -22.35 8.13
C ARG A 240 7.16 -23.22 8.50
N GLU A 241 7.19 -23.88 9.66
CA GLU A 241 6.14 -24.82 10.10
C GLU A 241 4.77 -24.16 10.33
N GLN A 242 4.72 -22.83 10.44
CA GLN A 242 3.48 -22.06 10.68
C GLN A 242 2.85 -21.50 9.39
N THR A 243 3.28 -21.95 8.21
CA THR A 243 2.85 -21.41 6.90
C THR A 243 2.11 -22.37 5.97
N ALA A 244 1.93 -23.63 6.41
CA ALA A 244 1.06 -24.60 5.75
C ALA A 244 -0.37 -24.48 6.29
#